data_AF-A0A0S8Z691-F1
#
_entry.id   AF-A0A0S8Z691-F1
#
_cell.length_a   1.000
_cell.length_b   1.000
_cell.length_c   1.000
_cell.angle_alpha   90.00
_cell.angle_beta   90.00
_cell.angle_gamma   90.00
#
_symmetry.space_group_name_H-M   'P 1'
#
loop_
_entity.id
_entity.type
_entity.pdbx_description
1 polymer ?
#
loop_
_entity_poly.entity_id
_entity_poly.type
_entity_poly.pdbx_seq_one_letter_code
_entity_poly.pdbx_strand_id
1 'polypeptide(L)'
;MATACASSTVYAGFVDDSSVNLTTRNYYLDRDYKGTSPYSAAREWAQGFILKANSGFTEGTVGFGMDLTGMLGLKLDSSPDRTGTQLLPFNPQTREVADEYSELGVALKAKISKTRLSVGTQFPALPVITASPARLLPQSFRGAYAVSDDIDNLTLHSGRMDRVNLRDSTDYQPISLASPNGRFRKGASSERFDFIGGDYHWSDALTLRYFHAELRDLYTQDLAVGIHLLPLGPGKLKTDVRVFNSRENGRAEAGKVDNLNAGAMFSYQLGAHTLGMGYMHQTGDTALPYIAGGEPAVLSDGTLSADFVNPKERTWVARYDYNFAAVGLPGLTGMVRYLRGTNIDLPQLGGSDLTESSKDLELAYVIQSGPAKGLALRLRNAFYRNEQSAASTFRSDNETRVNIDYTLKVW
;
A
#
# COMPACT_ATOMS: atom_id res chain seq x y z
N MET A 1 -27.25 -46.29 16.56
CA MET A 1 -27.20 -44.98 17.25
C MET A 1 -25.74 -44.66 17.48
N ALA A 2 -25.13 -43.56 17.06
CA ALA A 2 -25.47 -42.49 16.12
C ALA A 2 -24.12 -41.83 15.81
N THR A 3 -23.49 -42.18 14.69
CA THR A 3 -22.21 -41.59 14.28
C THR A 3 -22.08 -41.82 12.77
N ALA A 4 -21.67 -40.77 12.04
CA ALA A 4 -21.31 -40.74 10.60
C ALA A 4 -22.26 -40.06 9.59
N CYS A 5 -23.11 -39.10 9.97
CA CYS A 5 -23.81 -38.23 9.00
C CYS A 5 -23.47 -36.73 9.08
N ALA A 6 -22.56 -36.30 9.97
CA ALA A 6 -22.18 -34.88 10.10
C ALA A 6 -20.92 -34.48 9.32
N SER A 7 -20.25 -35.42 8.64
CA SER A 7 -18.92 -35.18 8.04
C SER A 7 -18.96 -34.78 6.57
N SER A 8 -20.00 -35.14 5.81
CA SER A 8 -20.10 -34.85 4.38
C SER A 8 -20.60 -33.42 4.09
N THR A 9 -21.50 -32.89 4.92
CA THR A 9 -22.06 -31.53 4.76
C THR A 9 -21.09 -30.44 5.18
N VAL A 10 -20.31 -30.66 6.25
CA VAL A 10 -19.23 -29.74 6.68
C VAL A 10 -18.16 -29.55 5.58
N TYR A 11 -17.97 -30.57 4.73
CA TYR A 11 -16.97 -30.56 3.66
C TYR A 11 -17.40 -29.73 2.44
N ALA A 12 -18.71 -29.65 2.15
CA ALA A 12 -19.25 -28.98 0.96
C ALA A 12 -18.95 -27.47 0.98
N GLY A 13 -19.43 -26.73 1.99
CA GLY A 13 -19.17 -25.28 2.08
C GLY A 13 -17.69 -24.90 2.23
N PHE A 14 -16.85 -25.77 2.80
CA PHE A 14 -15.42 -25.50 2.93
C PHE A 14 -14.66 -25.62 1.60
N VAL A 15 -15.03 -26.58 0.75
CA VAL A 15 -14.36 -26.87 -0.54
C VAL A 15 -15.07 -26.21 -1.71
N ASP A 16 -16.39 -26.24 -1.77
CA ASP A 16 -17.16 -25.74 -2.91
C ASP A 16 -17.03 -24.21 -3.08
N ASP A 17 -16.94 -23.48 -1.96
CA ASP A 17 -16.71 -22.02 -1.95
C ASP A 17 -15.22 -21.64 -1.92
N SER A 18 -14.32 -22.61 -2.08
CA SER A 18 -12.89 -22.34 -2.06
C SER A 18 -12.39 -21.82 -3.40
N SER A 19 -11.28 -21.06 -3.37
CA SER A 19 -10.64 -20.54 -4.57
C SER A 19 -9.14 -20.70 -4.50
N VAL A 20 -8.52 -21.05 -5.63
CA VAL A 20 -7.06 -21.08 -5.76
C VAL A 20 -6.65 -20.19 -6.93
N ASN A 21 -5.85 -19.17 -6.64
CA ASN A 21 -5.33 -18.23 -7.63
C ASN A 21 -3.80 -18.23 -7.60
N LEU A 22 -3.19 -18.30 -8.79
CA LEU A 22 -1.76 -18.10 -8.97
C LEU A 22 -1.53 -16.82 -9.78
N THR A 23 -0.96 -15.80 -9.15
CA THR A 23 -0.48 -14.62 -9.85
C THR A 23 1.00 -14.78 -10.18
N THR A 24 1.35 -14.63 -11.45
CA THR A 24 2.73 -14.47 -11.91
C THR A 24 3.00 -13.00 -12.16
N ARG A 25 4.17 -12.52 -11.75
CA ARG A 25 4.58 -11.12 -11.90
C ARG A 25 6.01 -11.04 -12.37
N ASN A 26 6.24 -10.48 -13.54
CA ASN A 26 7.57 -10.06 -13.97
C ASN A 26 7.74 -8.57 -13.66
N TYR A 27 8.82 -8.19 -12.97
CA TYR A 27 9.00 -6.81 -12.48
C TYR A 27 10.43 -6.34 -12.72
N TYR A 28 10.59 -5.37 -13.62
CA TYR A 28 11.80 -4.56 -13.76
C TYR A 28 11.62 -3.21 -13.05
N LEU A 29 12.57 -2.85 -12.19
CA LEU A 29 12.62 -1.54 -11.54
C LEU A 29 14.01 -0.95 -11.75
N ASP A 30 14.07 0.29 -12.24
CA ASP A 30 15.30 1.07 -12.38
C ASP A 30 15.10 2.46 -11.80
N ARG A 31 15.83 2.78 -10.74
CA ARG A 31 15.92 4.11 -10.14
C ARG A 31 17.31 4.65 -10.39
N ASP A 32 17.43 5.52 -11.38
CA ASP A 32 18.67 6.17 -11.80
C ASP A 32 18.83 7.50 -11.06
N TYR A 33 19.72 7.50 -10.05
CA TYR A 33 19.93 8.65 -9.17
C TYR A 33 20.67 9.79 -9.89
N LYS A 34 20.30 11.03 -9.54
CA LYS A 34 20.86 12.26 -10.10
C LYS A 34 21.68 13.00 -9.05
N GLY A 35 22.75 13.64 -9.50
CA GLY A 35 23.69 14.34 -8.62
C GLY A 35 24.58 13.39 -7.84
N THR A 36 25.10 13.86 -6.70
CA THR A 36 25.98 13.06 -5.84
C THR A 36 25.18 12.00 -5.10
N SER A 37 25.59 10.74 -5.25
CA SER A 37 24.97 9.60 -4.58
C SER A 37 26.01 8.52 -4.33
N PRO A 38 25.97 7.80 -3.18
CA PRO A 38 26.83 6.63 -2.93
C PRO A 38 26.71 5.52 -3.98
N TYR A 39 25.57 5.44 -4.67
CA TYR A 39 25.31 4.49 -5.75
C TYR A 39 24.64 5.22 -6.91
N SER A 40 24.99 4.90 -8.15
CA SER A 40 24.40 5.55 -9.34
C SER A 40 22.96 5.12 -9.60
N ALA A 41 22.57 3.90 -9.21
CA ALA A 41 21.21 3.40 -9.39
C ALA A 41 20.82 2.38 -8.33
N ALA A 42 19.51 2.12 -8.21
CA ALA A 42 18.96 0.87 -7.73
C ALA A 42 18.17 0.24 -8.87
N ARG A 43 18.62 -0.91 -9.39
CA ARG A 43 18.13 -1.53 -10.62
C ARG A 43 18.13 -3.05 -10.54
N GLU A 44 16.95 -3.65 -10.54
CA GLU A 44 16.75 -5.09 -10.41
C GLU A 44 15.62 -5.57 -11.32
N TRP A 45 15.74 -6.81 -11.77
CA TRP A 45 14.72 -7.53 -12.51
C TRP A 45 14.43 -8.86 -11.82
N ALA A 46 13.16 -9.13 -11.56
CA ALA A 46 12.75 -10.33 -10.83
C ALA A 46 11.43 -10.91 -11.35
N GLN A 47 11.26 -12.21 -11.09
CA GLN A 47 10.02 -12.96 -11.34
C GLN A 47 9.40 -13.37 -10.01
N GLY A 48 8.12 -13.10 -9.83
CA GLY A 48 7.34 -13.40 -8.63
C GLY A 48 6.21 -14.38 -8.93
N PHE A 49 5.89 -15.20 -7.93
CA PHE A 49 4.74 -16.09 -7.90
C PHE A 49 4.01 -15.89 -6.57
N ILE A 50 2.71 -15.65 -6.63
CA ILE A 50 1.86 -15.47 -5.46
C ILE A 50 0.69 -16.43 -5.60
N LEU A 51 0.72 -17.50 -4.82
CA LEU A 51 -0.37 -18.46 -4.69
C LEU A 51 -1.27 -18.04 -3.53
N LYS A 52 -2.56 -17.85 -3.78
CA LYS A 52 -3.58 -17.69 -2.74
C LYS A 52 -4.58 -18.82 -2.84
N ALA A 53 -4.67 -19.62 -1.78
CA ALA A 53 -5.65 -20.69 -1.65
C ALA A 53 -6.53 -20.39 -0.43
N ASN A 54 -7.79 -20.10 -0.68
CA ASN A 54 -8.75 -19.65 0.32
C ASN A 54 -9.87 -20.68 0.40
N SER A 55 -10.10 -21.28 1.56
CA SER A 55 -11.27 -22.15 1.75
C SER A 55 -12.57 -21.32 1.77
N GLY A 56 -13.71 -21.99 1.61
CA GLY A 56 -14.98 -21.45 2.07
C GLY A 56 -15.11 -21.49 3.60
N PHE A 57 -16.34 -21.44 4.10
CA PHE A 57 -16.64 -21.64 5.52
C PHE A 57 -17.42 -22.94 5.72
N THR A 58 -17.12 -23.68 6.78
CA THR A 58 -17.94 -24.84 7.17
C THR A 58 -19.38 -24.42 7.45
N GLU A 59 -20.33 -25.31 7.16
CA GLU A 59 -21.74 -25.09 7.50
C GLU A 59 -21.96 -24.99 9.03
N GLY A 60 -22.93 -24.17 9.44
CA GLY A 60 -23.32 -23.97 10.84
C GLY A 60 -23.50 -22.50 11.23
N THR A 61 -23.95 -22.24 12.46
CA THR A 61 -24.09 -20.87 13.00
C THR A 61 -22.77 -20.12 13.03
N VAL A 62 -21.68 -20.84 13.34
CA VAL A 62 -20.31 -20.34 13.23
C VAL A 62 -19.60 -21.19 12.19
N GLY A 63 -19.22 -20.57 11.08
CA GLY A 63 -18.45 -21.21 10.02
C GLY A 63 -16.95 -21.01 10.23
N PHE A 64 -16.15 -22.03 9.95
CA PHE A 64 -14.69 -21.99 10.06
C PHE A 64 -14.03 -22.18 8.68
N GLY A 65 -12.87 -21.60 8.49
CA GLY A 65 -12.11 -21.69 7.25
C GLY A 65 -10.62 -21.47 7.48
N MET A 66 -9.85 -21.56 6.41
CA MET A 66 -8.43 -21.28 6.38
C MET A 66 -8.03 -20.61 5.06
N ASP A 67 -7.07 -19.70 5.15
CA ASP A 67 -6.40 -19.08 4.02
C ASP A 67 -4.92 -19.44 4.03
N LEU A 68 -4.39 -19.82 2.87
CA LEU A 68 -2.98 -20.12 2.63
C LEU A 68 -2.45 -19.12 1.58
N THR A 69 -1.28 -18.56 1.82
CA THR A 69 -0.55 -17.75 0.85
C THR A 69 0.86 -18.28 0.70
N GLY A 70 1.23 -18.72 -0.50
CA GLY A 70 2.60 -19.08 -0.85
C GLY A 70 3.20 -18.02 -1.77
N MET A 71 4.41 -17.57 -1.50
CA MET A 71 5.08 -16.56 -2.30
C MET A 71 6.51 -16.98 -2.62
N LEU A 72 6.96 -16.69 -3.85
CA LEU A 72 8.30 -16.98 -4.34
C LEU A 72 8.76 -15.82 -5.20
N GLY A 73 9.95 -15.29 -4.92
CA GLY A 73 10.65 -14.33 -5.77
C GLY A 73 11.95 -14.93 -6.29
N LEU A 74 12.22 -14.74 -7.57
CA LEU A 74 13.40 -15.21 -8.28
C LEU A 74 14.14 -14.01 -8.90
N LYS A 75 15.45 -13.92 -8.68
CA LYS A 75 16.32 -12.96 -9.33
C LYS A 75 16.50 -13.31 -10.81
N LEU A 76 16.25 -12.34 -11.68
CA LEU A 76 16.60 -12.44 -13.10
C LEU A 76 17.86 -11.62 -13.39
N ASP A 77 17.97 -10.42 -12.81
CA ASP A 77 19.12 -9.55 -12.95
C ASP A 77 19.26 -8.62 -11.74
N SER A 78 20.44 -8.61 -11.13
CA SER A 78 20.85 -7.67 -10.08
C SER A 78 22.36 -7.75 -9.88
N SER A 79 22.95 -6.75 -9.23
CA SER A 79 24.34 -6.79 -8.79
C SER A 79 24.56 -5.89 -7.57
N PRO A 80 25.63 -6.12 -6.77
CA PRO A 80 25.86 -5.38 -5.54
C PRO A 80 25.93 -3.85 -5.70
N ASP A 81 26.39 -3.35 -6.84
CA ASP A 81 26.47 -1.91 -7.15
C ASP A 81 25.09 -1.25 -7.39
N ARG A 82 24.05 -2.04 -7.67
CA ARG A 82 22.70 -1.54 -8.03
C ARG A 82 21.54 -2.28 -7.36
N THR A 83 21.76 -2.95 -6.22
CA THR A 83 20.67 -3.53 -5.42
C THR A 83 19.91 -2.49 -4.58
N GLY A 84 18.88 -2.94 -3.87
CA GLY A 84 18.10 -2.13 -2.93
C GLY A 84 16.82 -1.57 -3.52
N THR A 85 16.27 -2.20 -4.57
CA THR A 85 14.94 -1.84 -5.10
C THR A 85 13.82 -2.36 -4.22
N GLN A 86 14.11 -3.32 -3.33
CA GLN A 86 13.17 -4.09 -2.53
C GLN A 86 12.30 -5.04 -3.37
N LEU A 87 12.77 -5.44 -4.55
CA LEU A 87 12.24 -6.60 -5.27
C LEU A 87 12.84 -7.92 -4.74
N LEU A 88 14.08 -7.85 -4.25
CA LEU A 88 14.88 -8.99 -3.79
C LEU A 88 15.55 -8.64 -2.45
N PRO A 89 15.67 -9.59 -1.50
CA PRO A 89 16.49 -9.41 -0.32
C PRO A 89 17.97 -9.31 -0.69
N PHE A 90 18.71 -8.50 0.07
CA PHE A 90 20.16 -8.38 -0.08
C PHE A 90 20.85 -8.30 1.28
N ASN A 91 22.11 -8.73 1.34
CA ASN A 91 22.93 -8.61 2.53
C ASN A 91 23.35 -7.13 2.72
N PRO A 92 23.03 -6.45 3.82
CA PRO A 92 23.32 -5.03 3.96
C PRO A 92 24.82 -4.70 4.11
N GLN A 93 25.68 -5.68 4.43
CA GLN A 93 27.13 -5.51 4.51
C GLN A 93 27.83 -5.77 3.17
N THR A 94 27.56 -6.91 2.53
CA THR A 94 28.21 -7.30 1.26
C THR A 94 27.49 -6.76 0.03
N ARG A 95 26.23 -6.35 0.18
CA ARG A 95 25.30 -5.96 -0.89
C ARG A 95 24.99 -7.08 -1.89
N GLU A 96 25.34 -8.32 -1.58
CA GLU A 96 24.98 -9.48 -2.38
C GLU A 96 23.48 -9.75 -2.30
N VAL A 97 22.89 -10.10 -3.44
CA VAL A 97 21.45 -10.26 -3.63
C VAL A 97 21.12 -11.73 -3.74
N ALA A 98 20.13 -12.19 -2.97
CA ALA A 98 19.69 -13.58 -3.03
C ALA A 98 19.21 -13.95 -4.43
N ASP A 99 19.49 -15.19 -4.85
CA ASP A 99 18.98 -15.72 -6.13
C ASP A 99 17.47 -15.98 -6.06
N GLU A 100 16.97 -16.35 -4.88
CA GLU A 100 15.56 -16.61 -4.62
C GLU A 100 15.19 -16.34 -3.16
N TYR A 101 13.90 -16.15 -2.90
CA TYR A 101 13.33 -16.10 -1.56
C TYR A 101 11.87 -16.55 -1.58
N SER A 102 11.40 -17.16 -0.51
CA SER A 102 10.03 -17.66 -0.42
C SER A 102 9.42 -17.47 0.95
N GLU A 103 8.10 -17.39 0.97
CA GLU A 103 7.29 -17.18 2.17
C GLU A 103 6.05 -18.09 2.13
N LEU A 104 5.63 -18.55 3.30
CA LEU A 104 4.37 -19.27 3.49
C LEU A 104 3.59 -18.64 4.63
N GLY A 105 2.40 -18.14 4.34
CA GLY A 105 1.48 -17.57 5.29
C GLY A 105 0.22 -18.42 5.46
N VAL A 106 -0.27 -18.52 6.69
CA VAL A 106 -1.51 -19.21 7.03
C VAL A 106 -2.36 -18.32 7.91
N ALA A 107 -3.67 -18.26 7.65
CA ALA A 107 -4.63 -17.66 8.55
C ALA A 107 -5.84 -18.58 8.76
N LEU A 108 -6.23 -18.76 10.02
CA LEU A 108 -7.49 -19.39 10.37
C LEU A 108 -8.57 -18.32 10.40
N LYS A 109 -9.77 -18.62 9.92
CA LYS A 109 -10.90 -17.69 9.89
C LYS A 109 -12.16 -18.30 10.47
N ALA A 110 -12.96 -17.48 11.12
CA ALA A 110 -14.28 -17.80 11.60
C ALA A 110 -15.28 -16.73 11.13
N LYS A 111 -16.53 -17.13 10.91
CA LYS A 111 -17.61 -16.23 10.50
C LYS A 111 -18.89 -16.54 11.27
N ILE A 112 -19.53 -15.50 11.78
CA ILE A 112 -20.88 -15.54 12.35
C ILE A 112 -21.67 -14.37 11.76
N SER A 113 -22.86 -14.63 11.23
CA SER A 113 -23.63 -13.62 10.48
C SER A 113 -22.78 -12.96 9.37
N LYS A 114 -22.64 -11.63 9.36
CA LYS A 114 -21.78 -10.87 8.45
C LYS A 114 -20.47 -10.43 9.11
N THR A 115 -20.14 -10.97 10.29
CA THR A 115 -18.87 -10.73 10.98
C THR A 115 -17.88 -11.86 10.70
N ARG A 116 -16.67 -11.49 10.25
CA ARG A 116 -15.55 -12.40 10.01
C ARG A 116 -14.38 -12.02 10.90
N LEU A 117 -13.76 -13.01 11.54
CA LEU A 117 -12.50 -12.91 12.26
C LEU A 117 -11.45 -13.78 11.55
N SER A 118 -10.25 -13.26 11.33
CA SER A 118 -9.07 -14.03 10.90
C SER A 118 -7.92 -13.87 11.89
N VAL A 119 -7.14 -14.94 12.09
CA VAL A 119 -5.94 -14.97 12.94
C VAL A 119 -4.81 -15.67 12.20
N GLY A 120 -3.63 -15.05 12.13
CA GLY A 120 -2.47 -15.52 11.36
C GLY A 120 -1.93 -14.46 10.42
N THR A 121 -1.53 -14.86 9.21
CA THR A 121 -1.04 -13.94 8.17
C THR A 121 -2.17 -13.07 7.61
N GLN A 122 -1.98 -11.75 7.64
CA GLN A 122 -2.94 -10.74 7.21
C GLN A 122 -2.36 -9.86 6.11
N PHE A 123 -3.21 -9.46 5.17
CA PHE A 123 -2.90 -8.49 4.12
C PHE A 123 -3.89 -7.31 4.22
N PRO A 124 -3.83 -6.51 5.29
CA PRO A 124 -4.75 -5.39 5.47
C PRO A 124 -4.59 -4.36 4.34
N ALA A 125 -5.69 -3.74 3.94
CA ALA A 125 -5.73 -2.69 2.93
C ALA A 125 -6.52 -1.48 3.49
N LEU A 126 -6.11 -1.02 4.67
CA LEU A 126 -6.70 0.10 5.38
C LEU A 126 -5.76 1.31 5.29
N PRO A 127 -6.26 2.56 5.34
CA PRO A 127 -5.37 3.70 5.20
C PRO A 127 -4.44 3.92 6.41
N VAL A 128 -4.78 3.36 7.59
CA VAL A 128 -3.90 3.35 8.77
C VAL A 128 -2.94 2.15 8.82
N ILE A 129 -3.22 1.10 8.04
CA ILE A 129 -2.36 -0.07 7.88
C ILE A 129 -2.62 -0.75 6.54
N THR A 130 -1.62 -0.68 5.65
CA THR A 130 -1.68 -1.32 4.33
C THR A 130 -0.48 -2.24 4.15
N ALA A 131 -0.76 -3.49 3.80
CA ALA A 131 0.20 -4.42 3.25
C ALA A 131 0.64 -3.91 1.87
N SER A 132 1.85 -3.34 1.80
CA SER A 132 2.35 -2.73 0.58
C SER A 132 2.36 -3.70 -0.62
N PRO A 133 1.67 -3.37 -1.72
CA PRO A 133 1.72 -4.14 -2.96
C PRO A 133 2.79 -3.61 -3.93
N ALA A 134 3.63 -2.64 -3.52
CA ALA A 134 4.38 -1.79 -4.44
C ALA A 134 5.61 -2.44 -5.10
N ARG A 135 5.95 -3.68 -4.71
CA ARG A 135 7.14 -4.44 -5.16
C ARG A 135 6.75 -5.81 -5.70
N LEU A 136 7.71 -6.75 -5.75
CA LEU A 136 7.52 -8.07 -6.34
C LEU A 136 6.44 -8.85 -5.58
N LEU A 137 6.68 -9.06 -4.28
CA LEU A 137 5.76 -9.72 -3.37
C LEU A 137 5.12 -8.68 -2.45
N PRO A 138 3.87 -8.90 -1.99
CA PRO A 138 3.23 -8.02 -1.03
C PRO A 138 3.85 -8.18 0.35
N GLN A 139 3.96 -7.08 1.09
CA GLN A 139 4.17 -7.13 2.54
C GLN A 139 3.06 -7.92 3.22
N SER A 140 3.35 -8.59 4.33
CA SER A 140 2.34 -9.25 5.16
C SER A 140 2.47 -8.87 6.63
N PHE A 141 1.38 -9.02 7.38
CA PHE A 141 1.36 -8.82 8.82
C PHE A 141 0.95 -10.11 9.52
N ARG A 142 1.34 -10.28 10.79
CA ARG A 142 0.79 -11.33 11.65
C ARG A 142 -0.11 -10.67 12.68
N GLY A 143 -1.27 -11.28 12.91
CA GLY A 143 -2.19 -10.78 13.92
C GLY A 143 -3.61 -11.34 13.82
N ALA A 144 -4.52 -10.65 14.47
CA ALA A 144 -5.95 -10.90 14.43
C ALA A 144 -6.69 -9.71 13.82
N TYR A 145 -7.65 -9.98 12.92
CA TYR A 145 -8.41 -8.96 12.22
C TYR A 145 -9.88 -9.36 12.10
N ALA A 146 -10.76 -8.49 12.58
CA ALA A 146 -12.20 -8.62 12.47
C ALA A 146 -12.78 -7.57 11.52
N VAL A 147 -13.74 -8.00 10.70
CA VAL A 147 -14.56 -7.14 9.83
C VAL A 147 -16.02 -7.51 10.03
N SER A 148 -16.89 -6.52 10.21
CA SER A 148 -18.33 -6.72 10.40
C SER A 148 -19.15 -5.81 9.50
N ASP A 149 -20.08 -6.41 8.75
CA ASP A 149 -21.11 -5.71 7.97
C ASP A 149 -22.51 -5.95 8.56
N ASP A 150 -22.61 -6.22 9.87
CA ASP A 150 -23.88 -6.52 10.55
C ASP A 150 -24.76 -5.28 10.77
N ILE A 151 -24.20 -4.07 10.66
CA ILE A 151 -24.94 -2.81 10.75
C ILE A 151 -25.12 -2.27 9.33
N ASP A 152 -26.36 -1.95 8.95
CA ASP A 152 -26.65 -1.43 7.62
C ASP A 152 -25.84 -0.14 7.33
N ASN A 153 -25.27 -0.09 6.12
CA ASN A 153 -24.41 0.99 5.63
C ASN A 153 -23.07 1.19 6.35
N LEU A 154 -22.74 0.35 7.34
CA LEU A 154 -21.51 0.47 8.14
C LEU A 154 -20.69 -0.83 8.08
N THR A 155 -19.45 -0.71 7.58
CA THR A 155 -18.43 -1.76 7.73
C THR A 155 -17.52 -1.38 8.89
N LEU A 156 -17.46 -2.22 9.92
CA LEU A 156 -16.57 -2.04 11.06
C LEU A 156 -15.31 -2.89 10.89
N HIS A 157 -14.18 -2.32 11.28
CA HIS A 157 -12.86 -2.91 11.23
C HIS A 157 -12.22 -2.83 12.61
N SER A 158 -11.64 -3.93 13.09
CA SER A 158 -10.85 -3.93 14.32
C SER A 158 -9.75 -4.98 14.25
N GLY A 159 -8.55 -4.68 14.71
CA GLY A 159 -7.48 -5.67 14.69
C GLY A 159 -6.29 -5.32 15.56
N ARG A 160 -5.46 -6.33 15.79
CA ARG A 160 -4.13 -6.22 16.38
C ARG A 160 -3.14 -6.95 15.49
N MET A 161 -2.08 -6.27 15.09
CA MET A 161 -0.92 -6.88 14.44
C MET A 161 0.28 -6.84 15.40
N ASP A 162 1.08 -7.90 15.40
CA ASP A 162 2.23 -8.04 16.29
C ASP A 162 3.57 -8.17 15.55
N ARG A 163 3.52 -8.57 14.28
CA ARG A 163 4.69 -8.64 13.40
C ARG A 163 4.37 -8.19 11.99
N VAL A 164 5.42 -7.85 11.26
CA VAL A 164 5.41 -7.56 9.83
C VAL A 164 6.46 -8.43 9.14
N ASN A 165 6.15 -8.98 7.98
CA ASN A 165 7.14 -9.48 7.04
C ASN A 165 7.23 -8.49 5.87
N LEU A 166 8.42 -7.96 5.61
CA LEU A 166 8.63 -6.98 4.55
C LEU A 166 8.59 -7.65 3.18
N ARG A 167 8.28 -6.85 2.16
CA ARG A 167 8.18 -7.27 0.75
C ARG A 167 9.47 -7.85 0.14
N ASP A 168 10.60 -7.68 0.82
CA ASP A 168 11.94 -8.14 0.47
C ASP A 168 12.60 -8.90 1.64
N SER A 169 11.81 -9.66 2.41
CA SER A 169 12.27 -10.46 3.55
C SER A 169 11.56 -11.82 3.58
N THR A 170 12.06 -12.75 4.39
CA THR A 170 11.45 -14.07 4.64
C THR A 170 11.05 -14.26 6.11
N ASP A 171 11.16 -13.23 6.94
CA ASP A 171 11.01 -13.34 8.39
C ASP A 171 10.08 -12.28 9.00
N TYR A 172 9.33 -12.70 10.01
CA TYR A 172 8.45 -11.81 10.78
C TYR A 172 9.24 -11.05 11.84
N GLN A 173 9.27 -9.73 11.71
CA GLN A 173 9.95 -8.80 12.62
C GLN A 173 8.96 -7.87 13.36
N PRO A 174 9.36 -7.25 14.48
CA PRO A 174 8.57 -6.20 15.12
C PRO A 174 8.20 -5.08 14.15
N ILE A 175 7.01 -4.51 14.34
CA ILE A 175 6.47 -3.47 13.46
C ILE A 175 7.23 -2.17 13.74
N SER A 176 8.03 -1.73 12.78
CA SER A 176 8.85 -0.52 12.90
C SER A 176 8.12 0.71 12.38
N LEU A 177 8.40 1.87 12.98
CA LEU A 177 8.01 3.16 12.43
C LEU A 177 8.96 3.55 11.30
N ALA A 178 8.41 4.08 10.20
CA ALA A 178 9.20 4.57 9.08
C ALA A 178 9.98 5.84 9.48
N SER A 179 11.27 5.87 9.19
CA SER A 179 12.10 7.08 9.40
C SER A 179 12.94 7.44 8.16
N PRO A 180 12.31 7.63 6.98
CA PRO A 180 13.02 8.28 5.88
C PRO A 180 13.46 9.68 6.32
N ASN A 181 14.59 10.14 5.78
CA ASN A 181 15.18 11.46 6.09
C ASN A 181 15.49 11.68 7.58
N GLY A 182 15.58 10.62 8.38
CA GLY A 182 15.82 10.73 9.83
C GLY A 182 14.71 11.48 10.58
N ARG A 183 13.48 11.49 10.03
CA ARG A 183 12.32 12.21 10.59
C ARG A 183 11.97 11.78 12.02
N PHE A 184 12.32 10.54 12.40
CA PHE A 184 12.10 9.96 13.72
C PHE A 184 13.28 9.10 14.18
N ARG A 185 13.28 8.62 15.43
CA ARG A 185 14.35 7.74 15.93
C ARG A 185 14.47 6.45 15.09
N LYS A 186 15.65 6.20 14.55
CA LYS A 186 15.94 5.00 13.74
C LYS A 186 15.72 3.73 14.57
N GLY A 187 15.03 2.75 13.98
CA GLY A 187 14.82 1.42 14.58
C GLY A 187 13.76 1.36 15.68
N ALA A 188 13.01 2.45 15.91
CA ALA A 188 11.88 2.44 16.82
C ALA A 188 10.82 1.44 16.31
N SER A 189 10.48 0.45 17.14
CA SER A 189 9.59 -0.65 16.77
C SER A 189 8.70 -1.06 17.93
N SER A 190 7.61 -1.74 17.61
CA SER A 190 6.64 -2.25 18.58
C SER A 190 6.06 -3.57 18.11
N GLU A 191 5.66 -4.41 19.06
CA GLU A 191 5.01 -5.69 18.80
C GLU A 191 3.49 -5.60 18.96
N ARG A 192 2.95 -4.37 18.95
CA ARG A 192 1.52 -4.13 19.15
C ARG A 192 1.08 -2.92 18.33
N PHE A 193 0.48 -3.23 17.20
CA PHE A 193 -0.27 -2.28 16.39
C PHE A 193 -1.77 -2.60 16.53
N ASP A 194 -2.50 -1.76 17.26
CA ASP A 194 -3.95 -1.86 17.41
C ASP A 194 -4.64 -0.88 16.45
N PHE A 195 -5.77 -1.28 15.87
CA PHE A 195 -6.62 -0.36 15.12
C PHE A 195 -8.10 -0.72 15.28
N ILE A 196 -8.95 0.32 15.23
CA ILE A 196 -10.40 0.21 15.16
C ILE A 196 -10.94 1.35 14.28
N GLY A 197 -11.96 1.06 13.48
CA GLY A 197 -12.55 2.06 12.61
C GLY A 197 -13.69 1.52 11.77
N GLY A 198 -14.13 2.30 10.81
CA GLY A 198 -15.19 1.88 9.91
C GLY A 198 -15.41 2.80 8.73
N ASP A 199 -16.12 2.25 7.76
CA ASP A 199 -16.59 2.90 6.54
C ASP A 199 -18.12 3.02 6.63
N TYR A 200 -18.64 4.25 6.64
CA TYR A 200 -20.06 4.54 6.70
C TYR A 200 -20.56 5.16 5.40
N HIS A 201 -21.49 4.48 4.74
CA HIS A 201 -22.21 4.99 3.58
C HIS A 201 -23.34 5.89 4.06
N TRP A 202 -23.02 7.16 4.31
CA TRP A 202 -23.99 8.17 4.77
C TRP A 202 -25.13 8.37 3.76
N SER A 203 -24.80 8.29 2.46
CA SER A 203 -25.76 8.32 1.35
C SER A 203 -25.13 7.71 0.10
N ASP A 204 -25.89 7.54 -0.99
CA ASP A 204 -25.37 7.10 -2.29
C ASP A 204 -24.21 7.98 -2.82
N ALA A 205 -24.16 9.24 -2.40
CA ALA A 205 -23.16 10.22 -2.83
C ALA A 205 -22.01 10.41 -1.83
N LEU A 206 -22.12 9.97 -0.57
CA LEU A 206 -21.17 10.30 0.49
C LEU A 206 -20.78 9.08 1.32
N THR A 207 -19.48 8.78 1.33
CA THR A 207 -18.86 7.80 2.24
C THR A 207 -17.98 8.55 3.24
N LEU A 208 -18.18 8.26 4.52
CA LEU A 208 -17.35 8.75 5.62
C LEU A 208 -16.53 7.59 6.18
N ARG A 209 -15.27 7.82 6.53
CA ARG A 209 -14.42 6.81 7.17
C ARG A 209 -13.74 7.41 8.37
N TYR A 210 -13.64 6.61 9.44
CA TYR A 210 -12.88 6.98 10.61
C TYR A 210 -12.07 5.78 11.10
N PHE A 211 -10.81 6.01 11.43
CA PHE A 211 -9.94 5.01 12.04
C PHE A 211 -9.13 5.62 13.18
N HIS A 212 -9.00 4.87 14.26
CA HIS A 212 -8.05 5.10 15.34
C HIS A 212 -7.04 3.97 15.33
N ALA A 213 -5.74 4.30 15.32
CA ALA A 213 -4.66 3.33 15.33
C ALA A 213 -3.58 3.72 16.35
N GLU A 214 -2.97 2.71 16.96
CA GLU A 214 -1.88 2.84 17.92
C GLU A 214 -0.76 1.87 17.55
N LEU A 215 0.43 2.39 17.24
CA LEU A 215 1.66 1.62 17.31
C LEU A 215 2.26 1.86 18.69
N ARG A 216 2.01 0.93 19.61
CA ARG A 216 2.21 1.12 21.05
C ARG A 216 3.60 1.63 21.37
N ASP A 217 3.67 2.61 22.28
CA ASP A 217 4.90 3.29 22.73
C ASP A 217 5.60 4.15 21.66
N LEU A 218 5.05 4.24 20.44
CA LEU A 218 5.59 5.05 19.35
C LEU A 218 4.65 6.19 18.98
N TYR A 219 3.46 5.88 18.43
CA TYR A 219 2.48 6.90 18.03
C TYR A 219 1.04 6.39 18.09
N THR A 220 0.13 7.34 18.23
CA THR A 220 -1.30 7.16 17.97
C THR A 220 -1.69 8.04 16.78
N GLN A 221 -2.57 7.54 15.93
CA GLN A 221 -3.05 8.25 14.74
C GLN A 221 -4.56 8.09 14.60
N ASP A 222 -5.24 9.22 14.50
CA ASP A 222 -6.64 9.30 14.11
C ASP A 222 -6.72 9.71 12.63
N LEU A 223 -7.57 9.04 11.87
CA LEU A 223 -7.82 9.31 10.47
C LEU A 223 -9.31 9.57 10.26
N ALA A 224 -9.63 10.68 9.59
CA ALA A 224 -10.95 10.93 9.03
C ALA A 224 -10.87 11.10 7.51
N VAL A 225 -11.79 10.46 6.78
CA VAL A 225 -11.89 10.55 5.32
C VAL A 225 -13.34 10.84 4.91
N GLY A 226 -13.51 11.76 3.97
CA GLY A 226 -14.79 12.02 3.30
C GLY A 226 -14.65 11.88 1.80
N ILE A 227 -15.42 10.98 1.19
CA ILE A 227 -15.49 10.81 -0.26
C ILE A 227 -16.89 11.16 -0.73
N HIS A 228 -17.00 12.22 -1.53
CA HIS A 228 -18.25 12.68 -2.10
C HIS A 228 -18.25 12.54 -3.64
N LEU A 229 -19.32 12.01 -4.21
CA LEU A 229 -19.53 11.81 -5.64
C LEU A 229 -20.76 12.60 -6.09
N LEU A 230 -20.53 13.67 -6.84
CA LEU A 230 -21.58 14.57 -7.32
C LEU A 230 -21.70 14.48 -8.85
N PRO A 231 -22.84 14.01 -9.39
CA PRO A 231 -23.18 14.29 -10.79
C PRO A 231 -23.21 15.80 -11.03
N LEU A 232 -22.42 16.30 -11.97
CA LEU A 232 -22.28 17.73 -12.26
C LEU A 232 -22.29 17.96 -13.77
N GLY A 233 -23.40 18.47 -14.29
CA GLY A 233 -23.61 18.63 -15.72
C GLY A 233 -23.45 17.29 -16.47
N PRO A 234 -22.69 17.24 -17.58
CA PRO A 234 -22.44 16.00 -18.31
C PRO A 234 -21.42 15.06 -17.65
N GLY A 235 -20.83 15.47 -16.52
CA GLY A 235 -19.75 14.75 -15.85
C GLY A 235 -20.06 14.39 -14.40
N LYS A 236 -19.00 14.00 -13.68
CA LYS A 236 -19.05 13.66 -12.24
C LYS A 236 -17.87 14.29 -11.54
N LEU A 237 -18.13 14.99 -10.44
CA LEU A 237 -17.11 15.53 -9.54
C LEU A 237 -16.94 14.58 -8.35
N LYS A 238 -15.71 14.10 -8.14
CA LYS A 238 -15.28 13.42 -6.91
C LYS A 238 -14.55 14.43 -6.02
N THR A 239 -14.93 14.49 -4.75
CA THR A 239 -14.18 15.16 -3.68
C THR A 239 -13.66 14.11 -2.71
N ASP A 240 -12.37 14.11 -2.41
CA ASP A 240 -11.69 13.19 -1.48
C ASP A 240 -10.92 14.04 -0.47
N VAL A 241 -11.40 14.09 0.77
CA VAL A 241 -10.77 14.81 1.89
C VAL A 241 -10.21 13.80 2.87
N ARG A 242 -8.95 13.96 3.26
CA ARG A 242 -8.26 13.09 4.23
C ARG A 242 -7.59 13.93 5.29
N VAL A 243 -7.76 13.55 6.55
CA VAL A 243 -7.13 14.21 7.70
C VAL A 243 -6.53 13.14 8.60
N PHE A 244 -5.22 13.18 8.79
CA PHE A 244 -4.49 12.37 9.76
C PHE A 244 -4.02 13.26 10.91
N ASN A 245 -4.34 12.89 12.13
CA ASN A 245 -3.86 13.55 13.35
C ASN A 245 -3.04 12.56 14.16
N SER A 246 -1.73 12.81 14.25
CA SER A 246 -0.76 11.91 14.86
C SER A 246 -0.05 12.55 16.04
N ARG A 247 0.08 11.79 17.12
CA ARG A 247 0.72 12.21 18.38
C ARG A 247 1.58 11.10 18.97
N GLU A 248 2.56 11.44 19.79
CA GLU A 248 3.35 10.42 20.49
C GLU A 248 2.46 9.58 21.42
N ASN A 249 2.85 8.32 21.64
CA ASN A 249 2.11 7.37 22.48
C ASN A 249 3.03 6.72 23.51
N GLY A 250 2.49 6.45 24.71
CA GLY A 250 3.17 5.67 25.74
C GLY A 250 4.55 6.22 26.12
N ARG A 251 5.59 5.39 26.02
CA ARG A 251 6.98 5.80 26.30
C ARG A 251 7.61 6.73 25.25
N ALA A 252 6.93 6.99 24.13
CA ALA A 252 7.41 7.84 23.03
C ALA A 252 8.81 7.43 22.52
N GLU A 253 9.04 6.13 22.29
CA GLU A 253 10.36 5.62 21.91
C GLU A 253 10.84 6.09 20.53
N ALA A 254 9.93 6.56 19.67
CA ALA A 254 10.23 7.20 18.38
C ALA A 254 10.74 8.65 18.52
N GLY A 255 10.66 9.24 19.72
CA GLY A 255 10.80 10.67 19.96
C GLY A 255 9.46 11.40 19.85
N LYS A 256 9.52 12.73 19.67
CA LYS A 256 8.32 13.56 19.48
C LYS A 256 7.58 13.12 18.21
N VAL A 257 6.25 13.09 18.29
CA VAL A 257 5.35 12.94 17.14
C VAL A 257 4.25 13.97 17.34
N ASP A 258 4.19 14.96 16.45
CA ASP A 258 3.24 16.06 16.48
C ASP A 258 2.96 16.47 15.04
N ASN A 259 1.93 15.86 14.46
CA ASN A 259 1.61 16.05 13.05
C ASN A 259 0.11 16.03 12.80
N LEU A 260 -0.38 17.05 12.10
CA LEU A 260 -1.69 17.04 11.46
C LEU A 260 -1.48 17.20 9.96
N ASN A 261 -1.75 16.12 9.21
CA ASN A 261 -1.84 16.14 7.76
C ASN A 261 -3.28 16.34 7.34
N ALA A 262 -3.58 17.38 6.56
CA ALA A 262 -4.88 17.58 5.96
C ALA A 262 -4.75 17.80 4.46
N GLY A 263 -5.56 17.10 3.66
CA GLY A 263 -5.57 17.28 2.21
C GLY A 263 -6.95 17.08 1.60
N ALA A 264 -7.19 17.76 0.48
CA ALA A 264 -8.36 17.59 -0.36
C ALA A 264 -7.97 17.44 -1.83
N MET A 265 -8.63 16.52 -2.53
CA MET A 265 -8.50 16.29 -3.97
C MET A 265 -9.88 16.42 -4.63
N PHE A 266 -9.95 17.18 -5.72
CA PHE A 266 -11.14 17.36 -6.55
C PHE A 266 -10.87 16.81 -7.93
N SER A 267 -11.63 15.82 -8.37
CA SER A 267 -11.48 15.18 -9.69
C SER A 267 -12.78 15.26 -10.48
N TYR A 268 -12.75 15.91 -11.63
CA TYR A 268 -13.89 15.99 -12.54
C TYR A 268 -13.70 15.04 -13.72
N GLN A 269 -14.62 14.09 -13.86
CA GLN A 269 -14.67 13.14 -14.96
C GLN A 269 -15.70 13.59 -16.01
N LEU A 270 -15.27 13.68 -17.27
CA LEU A 270 -16.11 13.93 -18.43
C LEU A 270 -15.75 12.95 -19.55
N GLY A 271 -16.66 12.02 -19.84
CA GLY A 271 -16.40 10.93 -20.78
C GLY A 271 -15.18 10.10 -20.36
N ALA A 272 -14.19 9.99 -21.26
CA ALA A 272 -12.93 9.27 -21.01
C ALA A 272 -11.88 10.07 -20.24
N HIS A 273 -12.10 11.36 -19.98
CA HIS A 273 -11.13 12.26 -19.36
C HIS A 273 -11.45 12.42 -17.87
N THR A 274 -10.43 12.40 -17.02
CA THR A 274 -10.55 12.85 -15.62
C THR A 274 -9.44 13.84 -15.33
N LEU A 275 -9.79 15.06 -14.93
CA LEU A 275 -8.83 16.07 -14.47
C LEU A 275 -8.99 16.25 -12.97
N GLY A 276 -7.87 16.26 -12.25
CA GLY A 276 -7.85 16.38 -10.81
C GLY A 276 -6.85 17.41 -10.31
N MET A 277 -7.25 18.16 -9.28
CA MET A 277 -6.37 19.06 -8.53
C MET A 277 -6.56 18.85 -7.03
N GLY A 278 -5.44 18.84 -6.30
CA GLY A 278 -5.43 18.63 -4.87
C GLY A 278 -4.35 19.43 -4.17
N TYR A 279 -4.57 19.60 -2.87
CA TYR A 279 -3.64 20.28 -1.98
C TYR A 279 -3.60 19.54 -0.64
N MET A 280 -2.40 19.41 -0.08
CA MET A 280 -2.16 18.79 1.21
C MET A 280 -1.18 19.63 2.02
N HIS A 281 -1.36 19.69 3.34
CA HIS A 281 -0.51 20.44 4.26
C HIS A 281 -0.17 19.58 5.47
N GLN A 282 1.12 19.47 5.77
CA GLN A 282 1.66 18.93 7.00
C GLN A 282 1.79 20.08 8.01
N THR A 283 1.11 19.98 9.14
CA THR A 283 1.21 20.95 10.26
C THR A 283 1.68 20.24 11.52
N GLY A 284 2.15 21.00 12.51
CA GLY A 284 2.86 20.45 13.67
C GLY A 284 4.37 20.42 13.46
N ASP A 285 5.09 19.96 14.48
CA ASP A 285 6.55 20.01 14.51
C ASP A 285 7.23 18.84 13.78
N THR A 286 6.51 17.75 13.47
CA THR A 286 7.08 16.53 12.90
C THR A 286 6.46 16.15 11.56
N ALA A 287 7.08 15.19 10.88
CA ALA A 287 6.51 14.53 9.72
C ALA A 287 5.28 13.69 10.08
N LEU A 288 4.55 13.20 9.08
CA LEU A 288 3.52 12.17 9.28
C LEU A 288 4.19 10.84 9.64
N PRO A 289 3.91 10.21 10.79
CA PRO A 289 4.36 8.86 11.08
C PRO A 289 3.53 7.82 10.31
N TYR A 290 4.20 6.74 9.89
CA TYR A 290 3.56 5.57 9.28
C TYR A 290 4.42 4.32 9.49
N ILE A 291 3.86 3.13 9.23
CA ILE A 291 4.57 1.85 9.39
C ILE A 291 5.64 1.69 8.31
N ALA A 292 6.84 1.27 8.70
CA ALA A 292 7.95 0.98 7.79
C ALA A 292 7.60 -0.13 6.78
N GLY A 293 8.12 0.00 5.55
CA GLY A 293 7.82 -0.93 4.45
C GLY A 293 6.48 -0.68 3.75
N GLY A 294 5.58 0.09 4.37
CA GLY A 294 4.35 0.59 3.78
C GLY A 294 4.50 1.96 3.11
N GLU A 295 3.38 2.46 2.59
CA GLU A 295 3.23 3.80 2.02
C GLU A 295 2.18 4.59 2.80
N PRO A 296 2.36 5.91 3.02
CA PRO A 296 1.33 6.72 3.64
C PRO A 296 0.14 6.92 2.69
N ALA A 297 -1.07 6.65 3.16
CA ALA A 297 -2.30 6.74 2.38
C ALA A 297 -2.86 8.18 2.26
N VAL A 298 -1.98 9.14 2.01
CA VAL A 298 -2.29 10.57 1.83
C VAL A 298 -2.52 10.91 0.34
N LEU A 299 -2.61 12.19 -0.04
CA LEU A 299 -2.85 12.58 -1.44
C LEU A 299 -1.71 12.23 -2.41
N SER A 300 -0.49 12.07 -1.91
CA SER A 300 0.65 11.58 -2.68
C SER A 300 0.66 10.06 -2.86
N ASP A 301 -0.35 9.32 -2.38
CA ASP A 301 -0.41 7.86 -2.54
C ASP A 301 -0.18 7.42 -4.00
N GLY A 302 0.60 6.36 -4.15
CA GLY A 302 1.06 5.82 -5.43
C GLY A 302 2.14 6.65 -6.14
N THR A 303 2.77 7.65 -5.50
CA THR A 303 4.02 8.24 -6.02
C THR A 303 5.14 7.20 -5.99
N LEU A 304 6.07 7.30 -6.94
CA LEU A 304 7.09 6.26 -7.14
C LEU A 304 8.34 6.49 -6.28
N SER A 305 8.86 7.72 -6.29
CA SER A 305 10.18 8.04 -5.75
C SER A 305 10.18 8.62 -4.34
N ALA A 306 9.13 9.35 -3.94
CA ALA A 306 9.05 10.05 -2.66
C ALA A 306 7.62 10.12 -2.10
N ASP A 307 7.49 10.37 -0.80
CA ASP A 307 6.21 10.29 -0.07
C ASP A 307 5.52 11.65 0.17
N PHE A 308 6.22 12.78 0.06
CA PHE A 308 5.69 14.14 0.27
C PHE A 308 5.05 14.36 1.65
N VAL A 309 5.63 13.74 2.70
CA VAL A 309 5.15 13.87 4.07
C VAL A 309 6.20 14.40 5.06
N ASN A 310 7.11 15.25 4.59
CA ASN A 310 8.10 15.90 5.45
C ASN A 310 7.45 16.91 6.43
N PRO A 311 8.15 17.31 7.50
CA PRO A 311 7.65 18.35 8.40
C PRO A 311 7.35 19.65 7.65
N LYS A 312 6.21 20.27 7.95
CA LYS A 312 5.71 21.54 7.39
C LYS A 312 5.46 21.59 5.88
N GLU A 313 5.61 20.46 5.20
CA GLU A 313 5.47 20.38 3.75
C GLU A 313 4.05 20.74 3.27
N ARG A 314 4.00 21.55 2.20
CA ARG A 314 2.79 21.91 1.46
C ARG A 314 2.88 21.33 0.06
N THR A 315 1.92 20.48 -0.30
CA THR A 315 1.98 19.71 -1.53
C THR A 315 0.79 20.00 -2.43
N TRP A 316 1.07 20.53 -3.62
CA TRP A 316 0.10 20.62 -4.71
C TRP A 316 0.16 19.37 -5.57
N VAL A 317 -1.00 18.89 -6.01
CA VAL A 317 -1.15 17.74 -6.92
C VAL A 317 -2.01 18.14 -8.10
N ALA A 318 -1.51 17.91 -9.32
CA ALA A 318 -2.29 17.98 -10.54
C ALA A 318 -2.24 16.61 -11.21
N ARG A 319 -3.39 16.05 -11.60
CA ARG A 319 -3.48 14.70 -12.18
C ARG A 319 -4.44 14.70 -13.36
N TYR A 320 -4.09 13.95 -14.39
CA TYR A 320 -4.95 13.69 -15.52
C TYR A 320 -4.94 12.19 -15.84
N ASP A 321 -6.12 11.60 -15.98
CA ASP A 321 -6.32 10.21 -16.37
C ASP A 321 -7.14 10.15 -17.68
N TYR A 322 -6.82 9.18 -18.52
CA TYR A 322 -7.53 8.93 -19.77
C TYR A 322 -7.83 7.44 -19.97
N ASN A 323 -9.08 7.14 -20.31
CA ASN A 323 -9.52 5.80 -20.68
C ASN A 323 -9.60 5.66 -22.21
N PHE A 324 -8.68 4.89 -22.80
CA PHE A 324 -8.58 4.75 -24.25
C PHE A 324 -9.67 3.87 -24.88
N ALA A 325 -10.60 3.32 -24.10
CA ALA A 325 -11.80 2.69 -24.64
C ALA A 325 -12.59 3.65 -25.56
N ALA A 326 -12.56 4.96 -25.28
CA ALA A 326 -13.21 5.98 -26.12
C ALA A 326 -12.60 6.12 -27.53
N VAL A 327 -11.39 5.60 -27.76
CA VAL A 327 -10.73 5.59 -29.07
C VAL A 327 -10.51 4.16 -29.60
N GLY A 328 -11.31 3.20 -29.11
CA GLY A 328 -11.30 1.82 -29.61
C GLY A 328 -10.19 0.93 -29.05
N LEU A 329 -9.49 1.35 -27.98
CA LEU A 329 -8.47 0.56 -27.30
C LEU A 329 -8.92 0.19 -25.87
N PRO A 330 -9.94 -0.67 -25.72
CA PRO A 330 -10.43 -1.07 -24.40
C PRO A 330 -9.34 -1.81 -23.61
N GLY A 331 -9.27 -1.54 -22.31
CA GLY A 331 -8.23 -2.09 -21.43
C GLY A 331 -6.97 -1.24 -21.33
N LEU A 332 -6.77 -0.24 -22.21
CA LEU A 332 -5.66 0.71 -22.14
C LEU A 332 -6.07 1.95 -21.34
N THR A 333 -5.24 2.33 -20.37
CA THR A 333 -5.41 3.51 -19.53
C THR A 333 -4.09 4.27 -19.42
N GLY A 334 -4.18 5.60 -19.37
CA GLY A 334 -3.03 6.47 -19.18
C GLY A 334 -3.24 7.43 -18.01
N MET A 335 -2.17 7.74 -17.30
CA MET A 335 -2.16 8.73 -16.22
C MET A 335 -0.90 9.58 -16.31
N VAL A 336 -1.07 10.89 -16.10
CA VAL A 336 0.03 11.80 -15.79
C VAL A 336 -0.28 12.56 -14.52
N ARG A 337 0.73 12.75 -13.67
CA ARG A 337 0.59 13.48 -12.42
C ARG A 337 1.81 14.34 -12.17
N TYR A 338 1.59 15.55 -11.67
CA TYR A 338 2.62 16.44 -11.16
C TYR A 338 2.38 16.73 -9.69
N LEU A 339 3.44 16.64 -8.88
CA LEU A 339 3.42 17.05 -7.49
C LEU A 339 4.50 18.11 -7.26
N ARG A 340 4.20 19.09 -6.42
CA ARG A 340 5.16 20.09 -5.94
C ARG A 340 5.01 20.26 -4.42
N GLY A 341 6.01 19.80 -3.69
CA GLY A 341 6.21 20.02 -2.26
C GLY A 341 7.03 21.28 -2.02
N THR A 342 6.62 22.11 -1.06
CA THR A 342 7.35 23.31 -0.62
C THR A 342 7.31 23.42 0.90
N ASN A 343 8.12 24.35 1.45
CA ASN A 343 8.13 24.67 2.87
C ASN A 343 8.60 23.49 3.76
N ILE A 344 9.52 22.67 3.22
CA ILE A 344 10.03 21.47 3.90
C ILE A 344 11.14 21.86 4.88
N ASP A 345 10.97 21.44 6.13
CA ASP A 345 11.96 21.65 7.19
C ASP A 345 12.72 20.36 7.51
N LEU A 346 14.00 20.32 7.09
CA LEU A 346 14.94 19.24 7.39
C LEU A 346 16.32 19.83 7.72
N PRO A 347 16.55 20.35 8.95
CA PRO A 347 17.79 21.04 9.32
C PRO A 347 19.08 20.24 9.06
N GLN A 348 19.01 18.91 9.20
CA GLN A 348 20.16 18.02 8.99
C GLN A 348 20.36 17.61 7.52
N LEU A 349 19.44 17.97 6.62
CA LEU A 349 19.45 17.55 5.22
C LEU A 349 19.25 18.71 4.24
N GLY A 350 19.56 19.95 4.64
CA GLY A 350 19.50 21.11 3.74
C GLY A 350 18.94 22.38 4.37
N GLY A 351 18.32 22.30 5.55
CA GLY A 351 17.78 23.47 6.25
C GLY A 351 16.25 23.53 6.22
N SER A 352 15.72 24.74 6.14
CA SER A 352 14.29 25.05 6.03
C SER A 352 13.92 25.50 4.62
N ASP A 353 12.62 25.60 4.33
CA ASP A 353 12.08 26.09 3.05
C ASP A 353 12.54 25.31 1.82
N LEU A 354 12.89 24.04 1.99
CA LEU A 354 13.28 23.16 0.88
C LEU A 354 12.07 22.81 0.00
N THR A 355 12.34 22.44 -1.25
CA THR A 355 11.32 22.00 -2.20
C THR A 355 11.59 20.63 -2.80
N GLU A 356 10.52 19.96 -3.21
CA GLU A 356 10.59 18.72 -3.99
C GLU A 356 9.48 18.67 -5.05
N SER A 357 9.67 17.88 -6.11
CA SER A 357 8.66 17.71 -7.15
C SER A 357 8.79 16.37 -7.84
N SER A 358 7.67 15.84 -8.32
CA SER A 358 7.65 14.64 -9.16
C SER A 358 6.76 14.85 -10.37
N LYS A 359 7.23 14.36 -11.52
CA LYS A 359 6.41 14.18 -12.74
C LYS A 359 6.27 12.69 -12.98
N ASP A 360 5.07 12.18 -12.81
CA ASP A 360 4.77 10.76 -12.95
C ASP A 360 3.98 10.52 -14.23
N LEU A 361 4.31 9.44 -14.93
CA LEU A 361 3.56 8.93 -16.08
C LEU A 361 3.28 7.45 -15.89
N GLU A 362 2.11 7.01 -16.29
CA GLU A 362 1.73 5.61 -16.28
C GLU A 362 0.93 5.27 -17.54
N LEU A 363 1.24 4.11 -18.11
CA LEU A 363 0.45 3.46 -19.14
C LEU A 363 0.20 2.01 -18.70
N ALA A 364 -1.07 1.61 -18.64
CA ALA A 364 -1.46 0.27 -18.25
C ALA A 364 -2.42 -0.34 -19.29
N TYR A 365 -2.17 -1.58 -19.68
CA TYR A 365 -2.98 -2.32 -20.63
C TYR A 365 -3.34 -3.70 -20.10
N VAL A 366 -4.63 -4.04 -20.11
CA VAL A 366 -5.11 -5.40 -19.82
C VAL A 366 -5.69 -5.99 -21.10
N ILE A 367 -5.19 -7.15 -21.52
CA ILE A 367 -5.72 -7.85 -22.70
C ILE A 367 -7.17 -8.29 -22.41
N GLN A 368 -8.11 -7.85 -23.25
CA GLN A 368 -9.54 -8.01 -22.99
C GLN A 368 -10.12 -9.37 -23.45
N SER A 369 -9.47 -10.04 -24.41
CA SER A 369 -9.99 -11.25 -25.05
C SER A 369 -8.89 -12.16 -25.61
N GLY A 370 -9.26 -13.39 -25.97
CA GLY A 370 -8.35 -14.39 -26.55
C GLY A 370 -7.52 -15.15 -25.50
N PRO A 371 -6.53 -15.94 -25.93
CA PRO A 371 -5.76 -16.83 -25.06
C PRO A 371 -4.99 -16.12 -23.94
N ALA A 372 -4.64 -14.84 -24.12
CA ALA A 372 -3.91 -14.03 -23.15
C ALA A 372 -4.83 -13.07 -22.36
N LYS A 373 -6.15 -13.26 -22.38
CA LYS A 373 -7.11 -12.43 -21.65
C LYS A 373 -6.72 -12.32 -20.18
N GLY A 374 -6.61 -11.09 -19.67
CA GLY A 374 -6.22 -10.82 -18.28
C GLY A 374 -4.71 -10.62 -18.08
N LEU A 375 -3.88 -10.84 -19.11
CA LEU A 375 -2.48 -10.40 -19.07
C LEU A 375 -2.44 -8.87 -19.00
N ALA A 376 -1.79 -8.36 -17.96
CA ALA A 376 -1.67 -6.96 -17.67
C ALA A 376 -0.23 -6.49 -17.87
N LEU A 377 -0.05 -5.42 -18.64
CA LEU A 377 1.21 -4.72 -18.81
C LEU A 377 1.09 -3.35 -18.19
N ARG A 378 2.09 -2.94 -17.40
CA ARG A 378 2.12 -1.63 -16.77
C ARG A 378 3.51 -1.02 -16.87
N LEU A 379 3.59 0.15 -17.49
CA LEU A 379 4.79 0.97 -17.58
C LEU A 379 4.58 2.22 -16.74
N ARG A 380 5.53 2.51 -15.84
CA ARG A 380 5.51 3.71 -15.00
C ARG A 380 6.85 4.41 -15.07
N ASN A 381 6.81 5.74 -15.13
CA ASN A 381 7.98 6.60 -15.10
C ASN A 381 7.77 7.70 -14.05
N ALA A 382 8.81 8.06 -13.31
CA ALA A 382 8.83 9.25 -12.47
C ALA A 382 10.11 10.05 -12.66
N PHE A 383 9.99 11.38 -12.69
CA PHE A 383 11.10 12.31 -12.67
C PHE A 383 11.04 13.11 -11.38
N TYR A 384 11.76 12.63 -10.37
CA TYR A 384 11.74 13.22 -9.04
C TYR A 384 12.95 14.12 -8.81
N ARG A 385 12.72 15.31 -8.27
CA ARG A 385 13.76 16.31 -7.97
C ARG A 385 13.51 16.91 -6.59
N ASN A 386 14.58 17.12 -5.83
CA ASN A 386 14.54 17.79 -4.54
C ASN A 386 15.79 18.65 -4.28
N GLU A 387 15.72 19.50 -3.26
CA GLU A 387 16.81 20.36 -2.77
C GLU A 387 17.46 19.80 -1.50
N GLN A 388 17.19 18.53 -1.16
CA GLN A 388 17.74 17.88 0.02
C GLN A 388 19.20 17.45 -0.23
N SER A 389 19.98 17.33 0.84
CA SER A 389 21.37 16.86 0.76
C SER A 389 21.46 15.42 0.24
N ALA A 390 22.61 15.01 -0.29
CA ALA A 390 22.85 13.65 -0.80
C ALA A 390 22.68 12.52 0.25
N ALA A 391 22.59 12.85 1.54
CA ALA A 391 22.32 11.91 2.62
C ALA A 391 20.81 11.61 2.82
N SER A 392 19.92 12.27 2.07
CA SER A 392 18.48 12.02 2.13
C SER A 392 18.13 10.59 1.70
N THR A 393 17.04 10.06 2.24
CA THR A 393 16.48 8.76 1.84
C THR A 393 15.92 8.85 0.42
N PHE A 394 15.21 9.94 0.12
CA PHE A 394 14.71 10.24 -1.21
C PHE A 394 15.69 11.16 -1.92
N ARG A 395 16.29 10.69 -3.00
CA ARG A 395 17.27 11.45 -3.79
C ARG A 395 16.66 11.73 -5.15
N SER A 396 17.05 12.86 -5.75
CA SER A 396 16.64 13.15 -7.13
C SER A 396 16.92 11.94 -8.02
N ASP A 397 15.93 11.48 -8.77
CA ASP A 397 16.04 10.28 -9.60
C ASP A 397 15.15 10.35 -10.85
N ASN A 398 15.49 9.50 -11.82
CA ASN A 398 14.55 9.09 -12.86
C ASN A 398 14.24 7.62 -12.59
N GLU A 399 12.98 7.31 -12.33
CA GLU A 399 12.55 5.95 -12.03
C GLU A 399 11.70 5.36 -13.14
N THR A 400 11.99 4.13 -13.55
CA THR A 400 11.20 3.33 -14.48
C THR A 400 10.76 2.04 -13.81
N ARG A 401 9.48 1.68 -13.95
CA ARG A 401 8.94 0.38 -13.54
C ARG A 401 8.19 -0.27 -14.68
N VAL A 402 8.46 -1.54 -14.93
CA VAL A 402 7.74 -2.37 -15.90
C VAL A 402 7.21 -3.59 -15.18
N ASN A 403 5.91 -3.83 -15.33
CA ASN A 403 5.23 -5.01 -14.79
C ASN A 403 4.52 -5.77 -15.90
N ILE A 404 4.64 -7.10 -15.85
CA ILE A 404 3.81 -8.02 -16.62
C ILE A 404 3.19 -8.99 -15.62
N ASP A 405 1.88 -8.85 -15.40
CA ASP A 405 1.14 -9.61 -14.40
C ASP A 405 0.09 -10.49 -15.10
N TYR A 406 -0.05 -11.73 -14.64
CA TYR A 406 -1.14 -12.62 -15.05
C TYR A 406 -1.66 -13.38 -13.84
N THR A 407 -2.98 -13.45 -13.67
CA THR A 407 -3.60 -14.25 -12.60
C THR A 407 -4.37 -15.40 -13.21
N LEU A 408 -3.90 -16.61 -12.95
CA LEU A 408 -4.57 -17.85 -13.30
C LEU A 408 -5.47 -18.26 -12.14
N LYS A 409 -6.77 -18.33 -12.40
CA LYS A 409 -7.71 -19.03 -11.52
C LYS A 409 -7.54 -20.54 -11.75
N VAL A 410 -7.08 -21.26 -10.74
CA VAL A 410 -6.79 -22.70 -10.82
C VAL A 410 -8.05 -23.52 -10.58
N TRP A 411 -8.82 -23.18 -9.53
CA TRP A 411 -10.21 -23.62 -9.36
C TRP A 411 -11.08 -22.50 -8.79
#